data_AF-M7ZNQ6-F1
#
_entry.id   AF-M7ZNQ6-F1
#
_cell.length_a   1.000
_cell.length_b   1.000
_cell.length_c   1.000
_cell.angle_alpha   90.00
_cell.angle_beta   90.00
_cell.angle_gamma   90.00
#
_symmetry.space_group_name_H-M   'P 1'
#
loop_
_entity.id
_entity.type
_entity.pdbx_description
1 polymer ?
#
loop_
_entity_poly.entity_id
_entity_poly.type
_entity_poly.pdbx_seq_one_letter_code
_entity_poly.pdbx_strand_id
1 'polypeptide(L)'
;MVPGCWFLAFAWVWWLPLVLVATQEQQSLGCSAMCGDVPVSDPFWLTDWETGRSCGSPGAPDFELTCVNSSYPVLRSFVPFIPGFSISNISYKERSLHAVDLGKLELLRGARTPCLPIWNTSVKLGHPFRIDSINLNLIFYNCTEEAAAAAAARRDRGLVHATTMRCVNASNAFVRAGVRYDATGNYSGYALEGCNAIVLPMRRSSSGETFTNTTDYEQLIKDGFLLTWDPPQPLPTPLPAGPA
;
A
#
# COMPACT_ATOMS: atom_id res chain seq x y z
N MET A 1 1.54 26.11 88.41
CA MET A 1 2.08 26.99 87.37
C MET A 1 2.41 26.15 86.15
N VAL A 2 1.66 26.40 85.08
CA VAL A 2 1.80 25.95 83.68
C VAL A 2 1.46 27.23 82.88
N PRO A 3 1.89 27.51 81.62
CA PRO A 3 2.73 26.79 80.63
C PRO A 3 3.80 27.68 79.90
N GLY A 4 4.48 27.11 78.89
CA GLY A 4 4.96 27.84 77.69
C GLY A 4 6.49 27.83 77.54
N CYS A 5 7.14 27.62 76.40
CA CYS A 5 6.76 27.61 74.97
C CYS A 5 7.75 26.64 74.28
N TRP A 6 7.31 25.58 73.58
CA TRP A 6 7.16 25.56 72.12
C TRP A 6 8.21 26.37 71.36
N PHE A 7 9.33 25.73 71.00
CA PHE A 7 10.12 26.14 69.84
C PHE A 7 9.98 25.06 68.76
N LEU A 8 9.03 25.33 67.88
CA LEU A 8 8.84 24.70 66.58
C LEU A 8 10.08 25.00 65.73
N ALA A 9 10.89 23.98 65.45
CA ALA A 9 11.86 24.05 64.37
C ALA A 9 11.08 24.05 63.04
N PHE A 10 11.16 25.17 62.33
CA PHE A 10 10.57 25.38 61.01
C PHE A 10 11.17 24.40 59.99
N ALA A 11 10.48 23.28 59.76
CA ALA A 11 10.62 22.53 58.50
C ALA A 11 9.49 22.99 57.58
N TRP A 12 9.70 24.10 56.86
CA TRP A 12 8.92 24.44 55.68
C TRP A 12 9.23 23.41 54.59
N VAL A 13 8.59 22.25 54.68
CA VAL A 13 8.47 21.32 53.56
C VAL A 13 7.49 21.96 52.60
N TRP A 14 7.97 22.33 51.41
CA TRP A 14 7.16 22.77 50.28
C TRP A 14 5.99 21.81 50.07
N TRP A 15 4.78 22.26 50.41
CA TRP A 15 3.55 21.66 49.90
C TRP A 15 3.39 22.12 48.46
N LEU A 16 4.11 21.48 47.54
CA LEU A 16 3.68 21.45 46.15
C LEU A 16 2.32 20.75 46.13
N PRO A 17 1.25 21.35 45.58
CA PRO A 17 0.05 20.60 45.34
C PRO A 17 0.45 19.44 44.42
N LEU A 18 0.27 18.20 44.89
CA LEU A 18 0.19 17.07 43.98
C LEU A 18 -0.99 17.38 43.08
N VAL A 19 -0.70 17.96 41.92
CA VAL A 19 -1.61 17.95 40.80
C VAL A 19 -1.69 16.47 40.44
N LEU A 20 -2.70 15.80 40.97
CA LEU A 20 -3.23 14.61 40.33
C LEU A 20 -3.68 15.12 38.96
N VAL A 21 -2.74 15.09 38.00
CA VAL A 21 -3.12 14.94 36.61
C VAL A 21 -3.90 13.65 36.64
N ALA A 22 -5.22 13.78 36.70
CA ALA A 22 -6.08 12.76 36.15
C ALA A 22 -5.54 12.61 34.73
N THR A 23 -4.74 11.56 34.51
CA THR A 23 -4.69 10.91 33.22
C THR A 23 -6.15 10.58 32.97
N GLN A 24 -6.84 11.51 32.31
CA GLN A 24 -8.03 11.20 31.58
C GLN A 24 -7.58 10.01 30.75
N GLU A 25 -8.06 8.82 31.10
CA GLU A 25 -8.05 7.71 30.17
C GLU A 25 -8.65 8.32 28.91
N GLN A 26 -7.79 8.69 27.96
CA GLN A 26 -8.18 8.82 26.59
C GLN A 26 -8.61 7.40 26.26
N GLN A 27 -9.90 7.13 26.49
CA GLN A 27 -10.66 6.20 25.70
C GLN A 27 -10.10 6.35 24.29
N SER A 28 -9.42 5.31 23.83
CA SER A 28 -8.93 5.18 22.47
C SER A 28 -10.14 5.33 21.56
N LEU A 29 -10.46 6.58 21.23
CA LEU A 29 -11.59 6.96 20.42
C LEU A 29 -11.13 6.61 19.01
N GLY A 30 -11.62 5.48 18.51
CA GLY A 30 -11.19 4.92 17.23
C GLY A 30 -11.13 6.00 16.15
N CYS A 31 -10.10 5.93 15.30
CA CYS A 31 -9.96 6.87 14.20
C CYS A 31 -11.16 6.68 13.27
N SER A 32 -11.80 7.78 12.90
CA SER A 32 -12.74 7.84 11.79
C SER A 32 -12.53 9.19 11.12
N ALA A 33 -11.85 9.18 9.98
CA ALA A 33 -11.57 10.33 9.16
C ALA A 33 -11.88 10.04 7.69
N MET A 34 -11.94 11.08 6.87
CA MET A 34 -12.11 10.97 5.43
C MET A 34 -10.83 11.45 4.74
N CYS A 35 -10.43 10.77 3.68
CA CYS A 35 -9.44 11.27 2.73
C CYS A 35 -10.04 11.19 1.32
N GLY A 36 -10.45 12.34 0.79
CA GLY A 36 -11.42 12.38 -0.31
C GLY A 36 -12.71 11.67 0.08
N ASP A 37 -13.14 10.73 -0.76
CA ASP A 37 -14.36 9.92 -0.55
C ASP A 37 -14.10 8.62 0.22
N VAL A 38 -12.87 8.40 0.71
CA VAL A 38 -12.49 7.15 1.38
C VAL A 38 -12.57 7.32 2.90
N PRO A 39 -13.49 6.60 3.60
CA PRO A 39 -13.49 6.55 5.05
C PRO A 39 -12.31 5.73 5.54
N VAL A 40 -11.56 6.31 6.46
CA VAL A 40 -10.41 5.69 7.11
C VAL A 40 -10.67 5.58 8.61
N SER A 41 -10.58 4.35 9.08
CA SER A 41 -10.76 3.92 10.45
C SER A 41 -9.76 2.83 10.84
N ASP A 42 -9.70 2.53 12.14
CA ASP A 42 -8.87 1.45 12.68
C ASP A 42 -9.01 0.14 11.88
N PRO A 43 -7.90 -0.54 11.57
CA PRO A 43 -6.54 -0.31 12.08
C PRO A 43 -5.73 0.75 11.30
N PHE A 44 -6.30 1.32 10.24
CA PHE A 44 -5.65 2.36 9.47
C PHE A 44 -5.72 3.70 10.18
N TRP A 45 -4.64 4.45 10.07
CA TRP A 45 -4.55 5.79 10.62
C TRP A 45 -3.94 6.71 9.57
N LEU A 46 -4.30 7.99 9.64
CA LEU A 46 -3.88 8.98 8.65
C LEU A 46 -2.82 9.89 9.22
N THR A 47 -1.85 10.22 8.38
CA THR A 47 -1.02 11.41 8.54
C THR A 47 -1.38 12.36 7.39
N ASP A 48 -2.00 13.49 7.73
CA ASP A 48 -2.19 14.58 6.78
C ASP A 48 -0.86 15.34 6.63
N TRP A 49 -0.31 15.33 5.41
CA TRP A 49 0.97 15.98 5.12
C TRP A 49 0.87 17.52 5.05
N GLU A 50 -0.31 18.07 4.71
CA GLU A 50 -0.52 19.52 4.61
C GLU A 50 -0.75 20.15 5.97
N THR A 51 -1.54 19.49 6.83
CA THR A 51 -1.91 20.03 8.14
C THR A 51 -1.10 19.45 9.30
N GLY A 52 -0.35 18.37 9.08
CA GLY A 52 0.36 17.63 10.13
C GLY A 52 -0.57 16.93 11.12
N ARG A 53 -1.89 16.91 10.85
CA ARG A 53 -2.89 16.34 11.73
C ARG A 53 -2.95 14.82 11.51
N SER A 54 -2.73 14.06 12.58
CA SER A 54 -2.96 12.61 12.56
C SER A 54 -4.40 12.31 13.00
N CYS A 55 -5.05 11.36 12.33
CA CYS A 55 -6.26 10.70 12.85
C CYS A 55 -5.89 9.35 13.43
N GLY A 56 -6.25 9.13 14.69
CA GLY A 56 -5.87 7.96 15.49
C GLY A 56 -4.65 8.22 16.38
N SER A 57 -4.52 7.45 17.46
CA SER A 57 -3.20 7.22 18.08
C SER A 57 -2.30 6.59 17.02
N PRO A 58 -0.98 6.88 16.96
CA PRO A 58 -0.10 6.23 15.99
C PRO A 58 -0.23 4.72 16.18
N GLY A 59 -0.92 4.07 15.24
CA GLY A 59 -1.11 2.63 15.21
C GLY A 59 0.19 1.94 14.79
N ALA A 60 0.09 0.67 14.39
CA ALA A 60 1.24 0.03 13.76
C ALA A 60 1.65 0.84 12.50
N PRO A 61 2.95 1.17 12.32
CA PRO A 61 3.43 1.95 11.18
C PRO A 61 3.04 1.38 9.82
N ASP A 62 2.88 0.05 9.74
CA ASP A 62 2.47 -0.63 8.52
C ASP A 62 1.06 -0.22 8.05
N PHE A 63 0.20 0.29 8.95
CA PHE A 63 -1.15 0.74 8.62
C PHE A 63 -1.28 2.26 8.42
N GLU A 64 -0.15 2.97 8.38
CA GLU A 64 -0.15 4.40 8.08
C GLU A 64 -0.57 4.64 6.62
N LEU A 65 -1.57 5.50 6.43
CA LEU A 65 -1.96 6.03 5.14
C LEU A 65 -1.60 7.53 5.08
N THR A 66 -1.03 7.96 3.96
CA THR A 66 -0.80 9.38 3.69
C THR A 66 -1.95 9.92 2.86
N CYS A 67 -2.63 10.97 3.33
CA CYS A 67 -3.66 11.63 2.53
C CYS A 67 -3.02 12.65 1.60
N VAL A 68 -3.18 12.48 0.28
CA VAL A 68 -2.58 13.36 -0.72
C VAL A 68 -3.59 14.42 -1.17
N ASN A 69 -3.26 15.69 -0.97
CA ASN A 69 -4.07 16.87 -1.35
C ASN A 69 -5.55 16.73 -0.94
N SER A 70 -5.83 16.14 0.22
CA SER A 70 -7.18 15.83 0.70
C SER A 70 -8.05 15.01 -0.28
N SER A 71 -7.45 14.32 -1.25
CA SER A 71 -8.15 13.74 -2.40
C SER A 71 -8.20 12.21 -2.37
N TYR A 72 -7.10 11.55 -2.01
CA TYR A 72 -7.06 10.08 -1.90
C TYR A 72 -5.96 9.61 -0.94
N PRO A 73 -6.19 8.51 -0.21
CA PRO A 73 -5.18 7.93 0.65
C PRO A 73 -4.15 7.12 -0.16
N VAL A 74 -2.91 7.14 0.31
CA VAL A 74 -1.79 6.39 -0.26
C VAL A 74 -1.18 5.47 0.80
N LEU A 75 -1.15 4.18 0.48
CA LEU A 75 -0.34 3.20 1.20
C LEU A 75 1.10 3.27 0.69
N ARG A 76 2.06 3.43 1.60
CA ARG A 76 3.47 3.57 1.26
C ARG A 76 4.03 2.26 0.69
N SER A 77 4.95 2.37 -0.27
CA SER A 77 5.78 1.24 -0.71
C SER A 77 6.72 0.82 0.42
N PHE A 78 6.86 -0.49 0.65
CA PHE A 78 7.88 -1.04 1.53
C PHE A 78 9.30 -0.75 1.01
N VAL A 79 9.46 -0.65 -0.31
CA VAL A 79 10.73 -0.23 -0.90
C VAL A 79 10.85 1.30 -0.89
N PRO A 80 11.90 1.87 -0.29
CA PRO A 80 12.09 3.32 -0.21
C PRO A 80 12.13 4.00 -1.58
N PHE A 81 11.64 5.24 -1.64
CA PHE A 81 11.66 6.12 -2.83
C PHE A 81 10.88 5.62 -4.06
N ILE A 82 10.21 4.46 -3.97
CA ILE A 82 9.31 3.97 -5.01
C ILE A 82 7.87 4.43 -4.70
N PRO A 83 7.10 4.92 -5.69
CA PRO A 83 5.71 5.31 -5.48
C PRO A 83 4.88 4.19 -4.86
N GLY A 84 4.02 4.50 -3.90
CA GLY A 84 3.17 3.51 -3.20
C GLY A 84 1.95 3.06 -3.99
N PHE A 85 0.83 2.94 -3.29
CA PHE A 85 -0.46 2.52 -3.83
C PHE A 85 -1.53 3.54 -3.45
N SER A 86 -2.25 4.11 -4.42
CA SER A 86 -3.45 4.88 -4.10
C SER A 86 -4.59 3.93 -3.77
N ILE A 87 -5.33 4.24 -2.72
CA ILE A 87 -6.44 3.43 -2.23
C ILE A 87 -7.74 4.14 -2.59
N SER A 88 -8.62 3.46 -3.30
CA SER A 88 -9.93 3.98 -3.71
C SER A 88 -11.06 3.51 -2.80
N ASN A 89 -10.87 2.39 -2.10
CA ASN A 89 -11.88 1.84 -1.18
C ASN A 89 -11.26 0.92 -0.13
N ILE A 90 -11.85 0.91 1.06
CA ILE A 90 -11.48 0.04 2.18
C ILE A 90 -12.72 -0.73 2.63
N SER A 91 -12.66 -2.06 2.58
CA SER A 91 -13.67 -2.94 3.15
C SER A 91 -13.16 -3.52 4.46
N TYR A 92 -13.59 -2.94 5.58
CA TYR A 92 -13.22 -3.38 6.93
C TYR A 92 -13.72 -4.80 7.25
N LYS A 93 -14.92 -5.14 6.76
CA LYS A 93 -15.52 -6.46 6.97
C LYS A 93 -14.73 -7.56 6.26
N GLU A 94 -14.40 -7.34 4.99
CA GLU A 94 -13.66 -8.31 4.17
C GLU A 94 -12.14 -8.22 4.37
N ARG A 95 -11.67 -7.21 5.12
CA ARG A 95 -10.26 -6.86 5.29
C ARG A 95 -9.53 -6.72 3.94
N SER A 96 -10.14 -5.98 3.01
CA SER A 96 -9.61 -5.76 1.67
C SER A 96 -9.53 -4.29 1.26
N LEU A 97 -8.49 -3.92 0.52
CA LEU A 97 -8.30 -2.59 -0.06
C LEU A 97 -8.39 -2.68 -1.57
N HIS A 98 -9.08 -1.74 -2.20
CA HIS A 98 -8.96 -1.52 -3.64
C HIS A 98 -7.82 -0.54 -3.89
N ALA A 99 -6.78 -1.02 -4.59
CA ALA A 99 -5.51 -0.32 -4.72
C ALA A 99 -5.08 -0.19 -6.19
N VAL A 100 -4.44 0.93 -6.51
CA VAL A 100 -3.81 1.16 -7.82
C VAL A 100 -2.31 1.40 -7.61
N ASP A 101 -1.47 0.69 -8.37
CA ASP A 101 -0.01 0.85 -8.31
C ASP A 101 0.40 2.15 -9.01
N LEU A 102 0.70 3.18 -8.22
CA LEU A 102 1.07 4.51 -8.72
C LEU A 102 2.29 4.46 -9.64
N GLY A 103 3.27 3.59 -9.34
CA GLY A 103 4.46 3.43 -10.17
C GLY A 103 4.14 2.83 -11.55
N LYS A 104 3.07 2.04 -11.67
CA LYS A 104 2.63 1.49 -12.96
C LYS A 104 1.80 2.47 -13.77
N LEU A 105 1.05 3.36 -13.11
CA LEU A 105 0.37 4.47 -13.79
C LEU A 105 1.35 5.41 -14.48
N GLU A 106 2.53 5.63 -13.90
CA GLU A 106 3.58 6.43 -14.54
C GLU A 106 4.07 5.83 -15.87
N LEU A 107 3.93 4.51 -16.10
CA LEU A 107 4.25 3.91 -17.40
C LEU A 107 3.33 4.40 -18.53
N LEU A 108 2.09 4.79 -18.18
CA LEU A 108 1.10 5.33 -19.10
C LEU A 108 1.24 6.85 -19.27
N ARG A 109 1.69 7.54 -18.22
CA ARG A 109 1.88 9.00 -18.20
C ARG A 109 3.29 9.32 -18.69
N GLY A 110 3.41 9.65 -19.98
CA GLY A 110 4.67 10.02 -20.62
C GLY A 110 5.56 10.90 -19.77
N ALA A 111 6.72 10.38 -19.42
CA ALA A 111 7.60 11.02 -18.47
C ALA A 111 8.49 12.06 -19.16
N ARG A 112 8.45 13.29 -18.67
CA ARG A 112 9.59 14.23 -18.69
C ARG A 112 10.67 13.84 -17.66
N THR A 113 10.56 12.67 -17.04
CA THR A 113 11.44 12.10 -16.01
C THR A 113 12.07 10.79 -16.52
N PRO A 114 13.25 10.39 -16.02
CA PRO A 114 13.81 9.08 -16.35
C PRO A 114 12.85 7.99 -15.87
N CYS A 115 12.65 6.97 -16.71
CA CYS A 115 11.79 5.84 -16.41
C CYS A 115 12.24 5.18 -15.11
N LEU A 116 11.35 5.10 -14.11
CA LEU A 116 11.64 4.41 -12.87
C LEU A 116 11.87 2.91 -13.15
N PRO A 117 12.72 2.23 -12.35
CA PRO A 117 12.85 0.78 -12.42
C PRO A 117 11.47 0.13 -12.29
N ILE A 118 11.10 -0.67 -13.29
CA ILE A 118 9.81 -1.36 -13.31
C ILE A 118 10.01 -2.70 -12.64
N TRP A 119 9.51 -2.85 -11.41
CA TRP A 119 9.51 -4.11 -10.66
C TRP A 119 8.11 -4.69 -10.55
N ASN A 120 8.05 -5.98 -10.22
CA ASN A 120 6.80 -6.64 -9.87
C ASN A 120 6.12 -5.87 -8.73
N THR A 121 4.81 -5.70 -8.83
CA THR A 121 4.04 -4.95 -7.82
C THR A 121 4.16 -5.57 -6.42
N SER A 122 4.29 -6.90 -6.33
CA SER A 122 4.48 -7.62 -5.08
C SER A 122 5.73 -7.19 -4.30
N VAL A 123 6.80 -6.76 -4.97
CA VAL A 123 8.06 -6.32 -4.33
C VAL A 123 7.85 -5.07 -3.46
N LYS A 124 6.87 -4.24 -3.81
CA LYS A 124 6.57 -2.99 -3.10
C LYS A 124 5.69 -3.22 -1.87
N LEU A 125 5.11 -4.40 -1.72
CA LEU A 125 4.11 -4.69 -0.71
C LEU A 125 4.78 -5.26 0.55
N GLY A 126 4.65 -4.54 1.66
CA GLY A 126 5.12 -5.00 2.97
C GLY A 126 4.06 -5.83 3.70
N HIS A 127 4.51 -6.58 4.71
CA HIS A 127 3.58 -7.14 5.71
C HIS A 127 2.85 -5.99 6.42
N PRO A 128 1.55 -6.10 6.76
CA PRO A 128 0.68 -7.28 6.69
C PRO A 128 -0.15 -7.44 5.41
N PHE A 129 0.18 -6.73 4.33
CA PHE A 129 -0.62 -6.73 3.11
C PHE A 129 -0.25 -7.88 2.18
N ARG A 130 -1.26 -8.39 1.47
CA ARG A 130 -1.11 -9.43 0.44
C ARG A 130 -1.97 -9.09 -0.77
N ILE A 131 -1.55 -9.52 -1.95
CA ILE A 131 -2.41 -9.47 -3.15
C ILE A 131 -3.47 -10.55 -3.00
N ASP A 132 -4.75 -10.18 -3.15
CA ASP A 132 -5.84 -11.14 -3.06
C ASP A 132 -5.75 -12.19 -4.18
N SER A 133 -5.98 -13.46 -3.85
CA SER A 133 -6.00 -14.57 -4.80
C SER A 133 -7.08 -14.48 -5.88
N ILE A 134 -8.11 -13.65 -5.67
CA ILE A 134 -9.16 -13.39 -6.66
C ILE A 134 -8.65 -12.60 -7.87
N ASN A 135 -7.53 -11.87 -7.70
CA ASN A 135 -6.95 -11.08 -8.77
C ASN A 135 -6.44 -11.97 -9.91
N LEU A 136 -6.34 -11.35 -11.08
CA LEU A 136 -5.56 -11.86 -12.20
C LEU A 136 -4.27 -11.03 -12.29
N ASN A 137 -3.42 -11.39 -13.22
CA ASN A 137 -2.20 -10.69 -13.53
C ASN A 137 -2.19 -10.25 -14.99
N LEU A 138 -1.59 -9.09 -15.17
CA LEU A 138 -1.06 -8.59 -16.41
C LEU A 138 0.46 -8.79 -16.39
N ILE A 139 0.99 -9.44 -17.42
CA ILE A 139 2.43 -9.55 -17.63
C ILE A 139 2.82 -8.58 -18.74
N PHE A 140 3.66 -7.62 -18.38
CA PHE A 140 4.26 -6.69 -19.32
C PHE A 140 5.64 -7.23 -19.74
N TYR A 141 5.89 -7.25 -21.05
CA TYR A 141 7.15 -7.69 -21.64
C TYR A 141 7.85 -6.53 -22.32
N ASN A 142 9.14 -6.37 -22.04
CA ASN A 142 10.05 -5.48 -22.75
C ASN A 142 11.15 -6.34 -23.41
N CYS A 143 11.11 -6.45 -24.73
CA CYS A 143 11.90 -7.39 -25.51
C CYS A 143 13.05 -6.71 -26.27
N THR A 144 14.05 -7.51 -26.68
CA THR A 144 14.94 -7.10 -27.77
C THR A 144 14.19 -7.05 -29.10
N GLU A 145 14.75 -6.40 -30.12
CA GLU A 145 14.12 -6.31 -31.44
C GLU A 145 13.91 -7.70 -32.06
N GLU A 146 14.89 -8.59 -31.93
CA GLU A 146 14.81 -9.97 -32.45
C GLU A 146 13.71 -10.76 -31.75
N ALA A 147 13.63 -10.63 -30.42
CA ALA A 147 12.61 -11.28 -29.61
C ALA A 147 11.20 -10.75 -29.93
N ALA A 148 11.07 -9.43 -30.13
CA ALA A 148 9.81 -8.81 -30.52
C ALA A 148 9.35 -9.27 -31.92
N ALA A 149 10.26 -9.32 -32.90
CA ALA A 149 9.96 -9.84 -34.23
C ALA A 149 9.53 -11.31 -34.18
N ALA A 150 10.21 -12.13 -33.38
CA ALA A 150 9.85 -13.53 -33.17
C ALA A 150 8.48 -13.70 -32.47
N ALA A 151 8.17 -12.87 -31.46
CA ALA A 151 6.87 -12.87 -30.80
C ALA A 151 5.73 -12.48 -31.75
N ALA A 152 5.92 -11.43 -32.55
CA ALA A 152 4.96 -11.00 -33.57
C ALA A 152 4.73 -12.08 -34.64
N ALA A 153 5.81 -12.75 -35.09
CA ALA A 153 5.74 -13.83 -36.09
C ALA A 153 4.97 -15.06 -35.58
N ARG A 154 5.11 -15.39 -34.29
CA ARG A 154 4.39 -16.52 -33.65
C ARG A 154 2.87 -16.30 -33.58
N ARG A 155 2.39 -15.06 -33.73
CA ARG A 155 0.97 -14.68 -33.58
C ARG A 155 0.34 -15.27 -32.31
N ASP A 156 1.06 -15.18 -31.20
CA ASP A 156 0.55 -15.62 -29.91
C ASP A 156 -0.72 -14.81 -29.58
N ARG A 157 -1.88 -15.49 -29.62
CA ARG A 157 -3.19 -14.85 -29.49
C ARG A 157 -3.40 -14.18 -28.12
N GLY A 158 -2.54 -14.44 -27.14
CA GLY A 158 -2.60 -13.80 -25.83
C GLY A 158 -1.65 -12.62 -25.63
N LEU A 159 -0.85 -12.24 -26.63
CA LEU A 159 0.05 -11.09 -26.59
C LEU A 159 -0.53 -9.92 -27.39
N VAL A 160 -0.55 -8.74 -26.76
CA VAL A 160 -1.02 -7.50 -27.35
C VAL A 160 0.12 -6.49 -27.31
N HIS A 161 0.33 -5.70 -28.38
CA HIS A 161 1.35 -4.65 -28.38
C HIS A 161 1.07 -3.58 -27.32
N ALA A 162 2.10 -3.19 -26.57
CA ALA A 162 2.01 -2.17 -25.52
C ALA A 162 2.20 -0.75 -26.09
N THR A 163 1.34 -0.34 -27.03
CA THR A 163 1.54 0.88 -27.83
C THR A 163 1.53 2.18 -27.02
N THR A 164 0.95 2.17 -25.83
CA THR A 164 0.75 3.39 -25.02
C THR A 164 1.69 3.49 -23.83
N MET A 165 2.51 2.48 -23.58
CA MET A 165 3.56 2.58 -22.57
C MET A 165 4.68 3.49 -23.09
N ARG A 166 4.88 4.62 -22.42
CA ARG A 166 5.79 5.67 -22.88
C ARG A 166 7.20 5.56 -22.29
N CYS A 167 7.38 4.68 -21.31
CA CYS A 167 8.65 4.42 -20.63
C CYS A 167 9.49 3.31 -21.28
N VAL A 168 9.00 2.71 -22.36
CA VAL A 168 9.65 1.61 -23.08
C VAL A 168 9.56 1.84 -24.59
N ASN A 169 10.41 1.16 -25.36
CA ASN A 169 10.22 1.13 -26.80
C ASN A 169 8.95 0.32 -27.12
N ALA A 170 7.85 1.03 -27.41
CA ALA A 170 6.54 0.45 -27.65
C ALA A 170 6.52 -0.58 -28.80
N SER A 171 7.44 -0.47 -29.77
CA SER A 171 7.58 -1.42 -30.87
C SER A 171 8.05 -2.80 -30.41
N ASN A 172 8.74 -2.87 -29.26
CA ASN A 172 9.32 -4.11 -28.72
C ASN A 172 8.61 -4.57 -27.43
N ALA A 173 7.45 -3.98 -27.13
CA ALA A 173 6.77 -4.19 -25.87
C ALA A 173 5.40 -4.85 -26.07
N PHE A 174 5.10 -5.81 -25.19
CA PHE A 174 3.87 -6.60 -25.25
C PHE A 174 3.23 -6.72 -23.88
N VAL A 175 1.93 -7.00 -23.87
CA VAL A 175 1.14 -7.28 -22.68
C VAL A 175 0.40 -8.59 -22.86
N ARG A 176 0.38 -9.41 -21.81
CA ARG A 176 -0.52 -10.55 -21.65
C ARG A 176 -1.40 -10.31 -20.43
N ALA A 177 -2.71 -10.21 -20.62
CA ALA A 177 -3.67 -10.07 -19.53
C ALA A 177 -4.33 -11.41 -19.16
N GLY A 178 -4.94 -11.45 -17.98
CA GLY A 178 -5.74 -12.60 -17.53
C GLY A 178 -4.94 -13.81 -17.04
N VAL A 179 -3.65 -13.63 -16.74
CA VAL A 179 -2.84 -14.68 -16.13
C VAL A 179 -3.34 -14.93 -14.71
N ARG A 180 -3.46 -16.18 -14.27
CA ARG A 180 -3.90 -16.45 -12.89
C ARG A 180 -2.86 -15.95 -11.89
N TYR A 181 -3.32 -15.38 -10.79
CA TYR A 181 -2.43 -15.04 -9.70
C TYR A 181 -1.85 -16.31 -9.06
N ASP A 182 -0.53 -16.33 -8.91
CA ASP A 182 0.23 -17.35 -8.19
C ASP A 182 0.96 -16.68 -7.02
N ALA A 183 0.58 -17.08 -5.80
CA ALA A 183 1.15 -16.59 -4.55
C ALA A 183 2.62 -17.01 -4.36
N THR A 184 3.06 -18.09 -5.03
CA THR A 184 4.47 -18.52 -5.01
C THR A 184 5.35 -17.65 -5.92
N GLY A 185 4.73 -16.85 -6.80
CA GLY A 185 5.43 -16.02 -7.76
C GLY A 185 6.00 -16.77 -8.96
N ASN A 186 5.59 -18.03 -9.19
CA ASN A 186 6.08 -18.82 -10.30
C ASN A 186 5.38 -18.48 -11.63
N TYR A 187 5.98 -17.58 -12.39
CA TYR A 187 5.52 -17.20 -13.74
C TYR A 187 6.45 -17.69 -14.85
N SER A 188 7.30 -18.69 -14.58
CA SER A 188 8.29 -19.19 -15.54
C SER A 188 7.66 -19.71 -16.84
N GLY A 189 6.46 -20.29 -16.78
CA GLY A 189 5.71 -20.74 -17.97
C GLY A 189 5.24 -19.60 -18.89
N TYR A 190 5.34 -18.35 -18.45
CA TYR A 190 5.05 -17.16 -19.23
C TYR A 190 6.31 -16.41 -19.67
N ALA A 191 7.51 -16.95 -19.41
CA ALA A 191 8.74 -16.33 -19.86
C ALA A 191 8.83 -16.32 -21.40
N LEU A 192 9.25 -15.19 -21.96
CA LEU A 192 9.57 -15.05 -23.37
C LEU A 192 11.07 -14.83 -23.51
N GLU A 193 11.72 -15.67 -24.30
CA GLU A 193 13.16 -15.56 -24.55
C GLU A 193 13.50 -14.20 -25.15
N GLY A 194 14.51 -13.53 -24.59
CA GLY A 194 14.90 -12.17 -24.99
C GLY A 194 13.96 -11.06 -24.50
N CYS A 195 13.04 -11.34 -23.57
CA CYS A 195 12.17 -10.34 -22.96
C CYS A 195 12.33 -10.30 -21.44
N ASN A 196 12.38 -9.08 -20.89
CA ASN A 196 12.18 -8.83 -19.48
C ASN A 196 10.68 -8.76 -19.19
N ALA A 197 10.23 -9.46 -18.14
CA ALA A 197 8.83 -9.51 -17.77
C ALA A 197 8.58 -8.85 -16.41
N ILE A 198 7.49 -8.09 -16.30
CA ILE A 198 6.98 -7.56 -15.04
C ILE A 198 5.55 -8.04 -14.84
N VAL A 199 5.24 -8.46 -13.62
CA VAL A 199 3.91 -8.92 -13.21
C VAL A 199 3.20 -7.84 -12.42
N LEU A 200 2.00 -7.51 -12.87
CA LEU A 200 1.10 -6.53 -12.27
C LEU A 200 -0.21 -7.23 -11.91
N PRO A 201 -0.66 -7.18 -10.65
CA PRO A 201 -1.99 -7.62 -10.31
C PRO A 201 -3.02 -6.68 -10.92
N MET A 202 -4.14 -7.26 -11.34
CA MET A 202 -5.31 -6.57 -11.86
C MET A 202 -6.56 -7.23 -11.30
N ARG A 203 -7.60 -6.43 -11.12
CA ARG A 203 -8.90 -6.95 -10.72
C ARG A 203 -9.38 -7.94 -11.78
N ARG A 204 -9.94 -9.05 -11.32
CA ARG A 204 -10.63 -9.97 -12.21
C ARG A 204 -11.89 -9.29 -12.76
N SER A 205 -11.95 -9.10 -14.07
CA SER A 205 -13.20 -8.77 -14.74
C SER A 205 -14.14 -9.98 -14.74
N SER A 206 -15.42 -9.75 -15.02
CA SER A 206 -16.45 -10.79 -14.99
C SER A 206 -16.03 -12.06 -15.77
N SER A 207 -16.45 -13.24 -15.31
CA SER A 207 -16.02 -14.50 -15.92
C SER A 207 -16.43 -14.57 -17.40
N GLY A 208 -15.46 -14.74 -18.30
CA GLY A 208 -15.68 -14.90 -19.75
C GLY A 208 -15.20 -13.73 -20.60
N GLU A 209 -14.75 -12.63 -19.98
CA GLU A 209 -14.18 -11.50 -20.70
C GLU A 209 -12.79 -11.85 -21.25
N THR A 210 -12.65 -11.81 -22.57
CA THR A 210 -11.38 -12.08 -23.25
C THR A 210 -10.71 -10.75 -23.54
N PHE A 211 -9.52 -10.53 -22.99
CA PHE A 211 -8.75 -9.30 -23.22
C PHE A 211 -8.07 -9.38 -24.58
N THR A 212 -8.72 -8.84 -25.60
CA THR A 212 -8.24 -8.94 -27.00
C THR A 212 -7.68 -7.64 -27.54
N ASN A 213 -7.87 -6.49 -26.87
CA ASN A 213 -7.49 -5.18 -27.40
C ASN A 213 -6.47 -4.41 -26.55
N THR A 214 -5.75 -3.50 -27.21
CA THR A 214 -4.75 -2.59 -26.62
C THR A 214 -5.34 -1.62 -25.60
N THR A 215 -6.57 -1.17 -25.80
CA THR A 215 -7.28 -0.26 -24.88
C THR A 215 -7.64 -0.94 -23.56
N ASP A 216 -7.78 -2.26 -23.56
CA ASP A 216 -8.24 -3.03 -22.40
C ASP A 216 -7.19 -3.01 -21.28
N TYR A 217 -5.90 -3.11 -21.61
CA TYR A 217 -4.85 -3.25 -20.59
C TYR A 217 -4.58 -1.95 -19.81
N GLU A 218 -4.72 -0.79 -20.43
CA GLU A 218 -4.57 0.49 -19.71
C GLU A 218 -5.63 0.66 -18.65
N GLN A 219 -6.87 0.32 -19.02
CA GLN A 219 -7.98 0.40 -18.09
C GLN A 219 -7.77 -0.60 -16.96
N LEU A 220 -7.26 -1.80 -17.23
CA LEU A 220 -6.90 -2.75 -16.18
C LEU A 220 -5.84 -2.22 -15.20
N ILE A 221 -4.85 -1.47 -15.68
CA ILE A 221 -3.86 -0.82 -14.79
C ILE A 221 -4.53 0.28 -13.96
N LYS A 222 -5.41 1.08 -14.56
CA LYS A 222 -6.14 2.17 -13.87
C LYS A 222 -7.17 1.64 -12.88
N ASP A 223 -7.81 0.53 -13.19
CA ASP A 223 -8.78 -0.17 -12.36
C ASP A 223 -8.11 -0.84 -11.16
N GLY A 224 -6.79 -1.04 -11.18
CA GLY A 224 -6.07 -1.58 -10.04
C GLY A 224 -6.47 -3.01 -9.67
N PHE A 225 -6.35 -3.35 -8.39
CA PHE A 225 -6.46 -4.71 -7.87
C PHE A 225 -6.84 -4.72 -6.39
N LEU A 226 -7.22 -5.90 -5.87
CA LEU A 226 -7.55 -6.07 -4.47
C LEU A 226 -6.32 -6.49 -3.65
N LEU A 227 -6.08 -5.78 -2.56
CA LEU A 227 -5.19 -6.20 -1.48
C LEU A 227 -6.04 -6.74 -0.33
N THR A 228 -5.47 -7.63 0.47
CA THR A 228 -5.98 -8.02 1.78
C THR A 228 -4.96 -7.69 2.87
N TRP A 229 -5.40 -7.53 4.11
CA TRP A 229 -4.49 -7.37 5.25
C TRP A 229 -4.79 -8.34 6.39
N ASP A 230 -3.74 -8.76 7.07
CA ASP A 230 -3.85 -9.46 8.35
C ASP A 230 -4.07 -8.43 9.48
N PRO A 231 -4.87 -8.72 10.52
CA PRO A 231 -5.05 -7.80 11.65
C PRO A 231 -3.70 -7.45 12.33
N PRO A 232 -3.56 -6.24 12.92
CA PRO A 232 -2.38 -5.91 13.71
C PRO A 232 -2.14 -6.96 14.79
N GLN A 233 -0.90 -7.44 14.92
CA GLN A 233 -0.56 -8.36 16.00
C GLN A 233 -0.62 -7.62 17.35
N PRO A 234 -1.12 -8.24 18.43
CA PRO A 234 -1.06 -7.65 19.76
C PRO A 234 0.39 -7.38 20.14
N LEU A 235 0.67 -6.21 20.72
CA LEU A 235 1.96 -5.93 21.35
C LEU A 235 2.29 -7.02 22.38
N PRO A 236 3.53 -7.53 22.46
CA PRO A 236 3.91 -8.48 23.49
C PRO A 236 3.61 -7.90 24.87
N THR A 237 2.81 -8.61 25.66
CA THR A 237 2.55 -8.22 27.05
C THR A 237 3.89 -8.20 27.80
N PRO A 238 4.24 -7.11 28.52
CA PRO A 238 5.43 -7.10 29.35
C PRO A 238 5.37 -8.28 30.31
N LEU A 239 6.40 -9.13 30.31
CA LEU A 239 6.56 -10.18 31.31
C LEU A 239 6.50 -9.50 32.69
N PRO A 240 5.67 -9.97 33.63
CA PRO A 240 5.66 -9.42 34.98
C PRO A 240 7.07 -9.55 35.55
N ALA A 241 7.60 -8.42 36.02
CA ALA A 241 8.87 -8.41 36.74
C ALA A 241 8.76 -9.41 37.90
N GLY A 242 9.55 -10.48 37.84
CA GLY A 242 9.59 -11.46 38.91
C GLY A 242 10.01 -10.78 40.22
N PRO A 243 9.49 -11.22 41.38
CA PRO A 243 9.91 -10.69 42.66
C PRO A 243 11.42 -10.94 42.83
N ALA A 244 12.14 -9.86 43.17
CA ALA A 244 13.54 -9.88 43.57
C ALA A 244 13.73 -10.56 44.93
#